data_AF-A0A9E5TRS8-F1
#
_entry.id   AF-A0A9E5TRS8-F1
#
_cell.length_a   1.000
_cell.length_b   1.000
_cell.length_c   1.000
_cell.angle_alpha   90.00
_cell.angle_beta   90.00
_cell.angle_gamma   90.00
#
_symmetry.space_group_name_H-M   'P 1'
#
loop_
_entity.id
_entity.type
_entity.pdbx_description
1 polymer ?
#
loop_
_entity_poly.entity_id
_entity_poly.type
_entity_poly.pdbx_seq_one_letter_code
_entity_poly.pdbx_strand_id
1 'polypeptide(L)' 'AGKTTLMRILSGAAQQDSGSILWKGRTVAIEAPSDAQALGISMIHQELAVIPYLDVGKN' A
#
# COMPACT_ATOMS: atom_id res chain seq x y z
N ALA A 1 -6.49 13.02 10.13
CA ALA A 1 -6.97 11.69 10.58
C ALA A 1 -5.98 10.63 10.11
N GLY A 2 -5.66 9.61 10.90
CA GLY A 2 -4.53 8.66 10.70
C GLY A 2 -4.57 7.75 9.45
N LYS A 3 -5.25 8.15 8.37
CA LYS A 3 -5.28 7.44 7.08
C LYS A 3 -3.90 7.19 6.52
N THR A 4 -3.04 8.22 6.51
CA THR A 4 -1.66 8.07 5.99
C THR A 4 -0.87 7.06 6.81
N THR A 5 -1.06 7.04 8.13
CA THR A 5 -0.42 6.04 9.00
C THR A 5 -0.93 4.64 8.70
N LEU A 6 -2.25 4.46 8.59
CA LEU A 6 -2.85 3.17 8.24
C LEU A 6 -2.37 2.68 6.87
N MET A 7 -2.31 3.57 5.89
CA MET A 7 -1.75 3.27 4.57
C MET A 7 -0.30 2.78 4.73
N ARG A 8 0.58 3.54 5.38
CA ARG A 8 1.98 3.11 5.58
C ARG A 8 2.10 1.75 6.24
N ILE A 9 1.23 1.42 7.20
CA ILE A 9 1.17 0.09 7.82
C ILE A 9 0.79 -0.99 6.79
N LEU A 10 -0.27 -0.77 6.02
CA LEU A 10 -0.76 -1.74 5.03
C LEU A 10 0.20 -1.91 3.83
N SER A 11 1.06 -0.94 3.54
CA SER A 11 2.16 -1.10 2.56
C SER A 11 3.44 -1.68 3.15
N GLY A 12 3.52 -1.95 4.46
CA GLY A 12 4.78 -2.35 5.11
C GLY A 12 5.84 -1.25 5.15
N ALA A 13 5.44 0.02 5.04
CA ALA A 13 6.32 1.19 5.17
C ALA A 13 6.40 1.74 6.60
N ALA A 14 5.58 1.19 7.50
CA ALA A 14 5.61 1.43 8.93
C ALA A 14 5.10 0.17 9.64
N GLN A 15 5.62 -0.12 10.83
CA GLN A 15 5.09 -1.21 11.65
C GLN A 15 3.93 -0.68 12.51
N GLN A 16 2.92 -1.51 12.74
CA GLN A 16 1.88 -1.20 13.72
C GLN A 16 2.43 -1.37 15.14
N ASP A 17 2.04 -0.48 16.06
CA ASP A 17 2.44 -0.59 17.46
C ASP A 17 1.68 -1.69 18.21
N SER A 18 0.44 -1.96 17.79
CA SER A 18 -0.43 -2.99 18.36
C SER A 18 -1.57 -3.36 17.40
N GLY A 19 -2.32 -4.41 17.73
CA GLY A 19 -3.45 -4.89 16.92
C GLY A 19 -3.08 -6.04 16.00
N SER A 20 -4.00 -6.39 15.09
CA SER A 20 -3.79 -7.47 14.13
C SER A 20 -4.45 -7.15 12.79
N ILE A 21 -3.83 -7.61 11.71
CA ILE A 21 -4.36 -7.49 10.35
C ILE A 21 -4.89 -8.86 9.96
N LEU A 22 -6.16 -8.90 9.53
CA LEU A 22 -6.80 -10.13 9.04
C LEU A 22 -6.93 -10.04 7.51
N TRP A 23 -6.32 -10.98 6.80
CA TRP A 23 -6.45 -11.12 5.35
C TRP A 23 -7.03 -12.48 5.01
N LYS A 24 -8.19 -12.50 4.34
CA LYS A 24 -8.89 -13.74 3.96
C LYS A 24 -9.08 -14.72 5.14
N GLY A 25 -9.45 -14.19 6.31
CA GLY A 25 -9.69 -14.97 7.53
C GLY A 25 -8.43 -15.44 8.25
N ARG A 26 -7.23 -15.05 7.81
CA ARG A 26 -5.96 -15.38 8.46
C ARG A 26 -5.28 -14.12 8.99
N THR A 27 -4.73 -14.20 10.18
CA THR A 27 -3.86 -13.14 10.70
C THR A 27 -2.59 -13.10 9.88
N VAL A 28 -2.20 -11.90 9.45
CA VAL A 28 -0.98 -11.64 8.68
C VAL A 28 -0.13 -10.59 9.37
N ALA A 29 1.19 -10.72 9.21
CA ALA A 29 2.16 -9.69 9.54
C ALA A 29 2.63 -9.04 8.24
N ILE A 30 2.72 -7.71 8.24
CA ILE A 30 3.28 -6.92 7.14
C ILE A 30 4.41 -6.10 7.76
N GLU A 31 5.64 -6.59 7.61
CA GLU A 31 6.85 -5.99 8.19
C GLU A 31 7.68 -5.26 7.13
N ALA A 32 7.51 -5.65 5.86
CA ALA A 32 8.14 -5.01 4.72
C ALA A 32 7.17 -4.90 3.52
N PRO A 33 7.46 -4.02 2.53
CA PRO A 33 6.63 -3.88 1.34
C PRO A 33 6.47 -5.17 0.51
N SER A 34 7.46 -6.06 0.57
CA SER A 34 7.39 -7.39 -0.05
C SER A 34 6.24 -8.24 0.49
N ASP A 35 5.90 -8.10 1.77
CA ASP A 35 4.84 -8.88 2.42
C ASP A 35 3.48 -8.45 1.90
N ALA A 36 3.27 -7.12 1.80
CA ALA A 36 2.07 -6.55 1.21
C ALA A 36 1.90 -7.03 -0.24
N GLN A 37 2.98 -7.03 -1.03
CA GLN A 37 2.96 -7.53 -2.42
C GLN A 37 2.61 -9.02 -2.49
N ALA A 38 3.20 -9.86 -1.63
CA ALA A 38 2.91 -11.29 -1.58
C ALA A 38 1.45 -11.59 -1.20
N LEU A 39 0.81 -10.72 -0.42
CA LEU A 39 -0.61 -10.79 -0.08
C LEU A 39 -1.53 -10.30 -1.21
N GLY A 40 -0.97 -9.70 -2.27
CA GLY A 40 -1.70 -9.06 -3.37
C GLY A 40 -2.23 -7.67 -3.01
N ILE A 41 -1.64 -7.02 -2.01
CA ILE A 41 -1.98 -5.66 -1.58
C ILE A 41 -1.12 -4.68 -2.39
N SER A 42 -1.78 -3.88 -3.22
CA SER A 42 -1.17 -2.77 -3.93
C SER A 42 -1.86 -1.47 -3.53
N MET A 43 -1.08 -0.40 -3.39
CA MET A 43 -1.60 0.89 -2.97
C MET A 43 -1.60 1.89 -4.12
N ILE A 44 -2.75 2.53 -4.32
CA ILE A 44 -2.88 3.66 -5.24
C ILE A 44 -2.66 4.94 -4.42
N HIS A 45 -1.55 5.61 -4.70
CA HIS A 45 -1.29 6.94 -4.13
C HIS A 45 -2.21 7.96 -4.79
N GLN A 46 -2.86 8.81 -4.01
CA GLN A 46 -3.62 9.94 -4.56
C GLN A 46 -2.65 11.04 -4.96
N GLU A 47 -2.89 11.60 -6.15
CA GLU A 47 -2.04 12.48 -6.96
C GLU A 47 -0.91 11.75 -7.71
N LEU A 48 -1.27 11.21 -8.89
CA LEU A 48 -0.32 11.22 -10.00
C LEU A 48 0.12 12.67 -10.19
N ALA A 49 1.41 12.94 -10.02
CA ALA A 49 2.01 14.08 -10.70
C ALA A 49 1.75 13.84 -12.19
N VAL A 50 0.76 14.54 -12.74
CA VAL A 50 0.47 14.55 -14.17
C VAL A 50 1.77 14.96 -14.84
N ILE A 51 2.49 13.99 -15.43
CA ILE A 51 3.64 14.30 -16.27
C ILE A 51 3.06 15.17 -17.39
N PRO A 52 3.48 16.44 -17.54
CA PRO A 52 2.79 17.33 -18.46
C PRO A 52 2.93 16.97 -19.95
N TYR A 53 3.61 15.88 -20.31
CA TYR A 53 3.96 15.57 -21.70
C TYR A 53 4.05 14.06 -22.02
N LEU A 54 3.09 13.25 -21.59
CA LEU A 54 2.87 11.96 -22.25
C LEU A 54 1.77 12.15 -23.29
N ASP A 55 2.19 12.39 -24.52
CA ASP A 55 1.32 12.31 -25.69
C ASP A 55 0.64 10.94 -25.70
N VAL A 56 -0.67 10.91 -25.99
CA VAL A 56 -1.57 9.78 -25.76
C VAL A 56 -1.39 8.69 -26.85
N GLY A 57 -0.18 8.50 -27.34
CA GLY A 57 0.12 7.70 -28.51
C GLY A 57 1.39 6.87 -28.36
N LYS A 58 1.24 5.64 -27.86
CA LYS A 58 1.93 4.45 -28.36
C LYS A 58 1.25 3.20 -27.79
N ASN A 59 0.45 2.57 -28.66
CA ASN A 59 -0.11 1.22 -28.47
C ASN A 59 1.01 0.18 -28.32
#